data_AF-A0A7S2PQF3-F1
#
_entry.id   AF-A0A7S2PQF3-F1
#
_cell.length_a   1.000
_cell.length_b   1.000
_cell.length_c   1.000
_cell.angle_alpha   90.00
_cell.angle_beta   90.00
_cell.angle_gamma   90.00
#
_symmetry.space_group_name_H-M   'P 1'
#
loop_
_entity.id
_entity.type
_entity.pdbx_description
1 polymer ?
#
loop_
_entity_poly.entity_id
_entity_poly.type
_entity_poly.pdbx_seq_one_letter_code
_entity_poly.pdbx_strand_id
1 'polypeptide(L)'
;RILLSYSGGVDSTAHLLLLVALLRGLAAGAADGGGGEVAPRDAPNLSCLLLSYPNRDVVEVELERRWASWICEHFGVDLFSYQVNLTRPHGDPPTTLEEVTSALTREEYERFTKEIRFRMYAKLLGESAGGGSAAVVLGHHQDDVDENRLDHLQKGHALGDVEGFRAWRE
;
A
#
# COMPACT_ATOMS: atom_id res chain seq x y z
N ARG A 1 4.95 -10.11 -10.94
CA ARG A 1 3.68 -9.44 -10.52
C ARG A 1 4.02 -8.31 -9.59
N ILE A 2 3.35 -7.16 -9.73
CA ILE A 2 3.55 -5.98 -8.91
C ILE A 2 2.21 -5.62 -8.28
N LEU A 3 2.17 -5.50 -6.96
CA LEU A 3 1.03 -4.98 -6.22
C LEU A 3 1.40 -3.63 -5.62
N LEU A 4 0.76 -2.56 -6.05
CA LEU A 4 0.92 -1.24 -5.45
C LEU A 4 -0.01 -1.09 -4.24
N SER A 5 0.55 -0.73 -3.09
CA SER A 5 -0.24 -0.26 -1.94
C SER A 5 -0.76 1.14 -2.24
N TYR A 6 -2.03 1.24 -2.62
CA TYR A 6 -2.61 2.44 -3.22
C TYR A 6 -3.60 3.10 -2.28
N SER A 7 -3.31 4.32 -1.81
CA SER A 7 -4.20 5.06 -0.90
C SER A 7 -5.16 6.01 -1.63
N GLY A 8 -4.92 6.27 -2.92
CA GLY A 8 -5.60 7.34 -3.67
C GLY A 8 -5.01 8.73 -3.44
N GLY A 9 -4.06 8.87 -2.51
CA GLY A 9 -3.31 10.10 -2.27
C GLY A 9 -2.25 10.37 -3.34
N VAL A 10 -1.63 11.55 -3.27
CA VAL A 10 -0.66 12.06 -4.26
C VAL A 10 0.52 11.11 -4.45
N ASP A 11 1.14 10.63 -3.38
CA ASP A 11 2.35 9.80 -3.47
C ASP A 11 2.05 8.45 -4.13
N SER A 12 0.98 7.80 -3.70
CA SER A 12 0.56 6.53 -4.29
C SER A 12 0.10 6.70 -5.75
N THR A 13 -0.48 7.84 -6.11
CA THR A 13 -0.86 8.18 -7.49
C THR A 13 0.37 8.40 -8.36
N ALA A 14 1.37 9.14 -7.87
CA ALA A 14 2.63 9.31 -8.57
C ALA A 14 3.32 7.97 -8.83
N HIS A 15 3.35 7.07 -7.83
CA HIS A 15 3.88 5.72 -7.99
C HIS A 15 3.12 4.91 -9.04
N LEU A 16 1.78 4.96 -9.05
CA LEU A 16 0.97 4.31 -10.07
C LEU A 16 1.35 4.78 -11.47
N LEU A 17 1.43 6.10 -11.69
CA LEU A 17 1.76 6.68 -12.98
C LEU A 17 3.17 6.29 -13.45
N LEU A 18 4.15 6.34 -12.55
CA LEU A 18 5.53 5.95 -12.83
C LEU A 18 5.65 4.46 -13.18
N LEU A 19 4.97 3.59 -12.43
CA LEU A 19 4.94 2.15 -12.72
C LEU A 19 4.28 1.86 -14.07
N VAL A 20 3.14 2.50 -14.37
CA VAL A 20 2.46 2.35 -15.66
C VAL A 20 3.37 2.81 -16.81
N ALA A 21 4.02 3.97 -16.67
CA ALA A 21 4.93 4.49 -17.69
C ALA A 21 6.12 3.55 -17.92
N LEU A 22 6.74 3.05 -16.84
CA LEU A 22 7.84 2.10 -16.89
C LEU A 22 7.44 0.81 -17.60
N LEU A 23 6.30 0.22 -17.22
CA LEU A 23 5.83 -1.04 -17.81
C LEU A 23 5.48 -0.90 -19.29
N ARG A 24 4.85 0.22 -19.68
CA ARG A 24 4.59 0.53 -21.08
C ARG A 24 5.88 0.75 -21.88
N GLY A 25 6.87 1.43 -21.30
CA GLY A 25 8.18 1.62 -21.91
C GLY A 25 8.92 0.30 -22.14
N LEU A 26 8.90 -0.59 -21.15
CA LEU A 26 9.47 -1.93 -21.28
C LEU A 26 8.78 -2.76 -22.37
N ALA A 27 7.45 -2.67 -22.46
CA ALA A 27 6.68 -3.36 -23.50
C ALA A 27 6.95 -2.79 -24.91
N ALA A 28 7.09 -1.47 -25.05
CA ALA A 28 7.39 -0.82 -26.32
C ALA A 28 8.82 -1.11 -26.81
N GLY A 29 9.81 -1.07 -25.91
CA GLY A 29 11.20 -1.38 -26.25
C GLY A 29 11.42 -2.82 -26.72
N ALA A 30 10.58 -3.76 -26.26
CA ALA A 30 10.57 -5.14 -26.75
C ALA A 30 10.05 -5.27 -28.20
N ALA A 31 9.30 -4.29 -28.71
CA ALA A 31 8.71 -4.33 -30.05
C ALA A 31 9.65 -3.76 -31.14
N ASP A 32 10.51 -2.81 -30.80
CA ASP A 32 11.36 -2.08 -31.77
C ASP A 32 12.76 -2.73 -31.99
N GLY A 33 13.13 -3.73 -31.19
CA GLY A 33 14.43 -4.42 -31.26
C GLY A 33 14.41 -5.70 -32.10
N GLY A 34 14.90 -5.63 -33.34
CA GLY A 34 15.04 -6.80 -34.22
C GLY A 34 15.92 -7.92 -33.65
N GLY A 35 15.36 -9.13 -33.55
CA GLY A 35 16.13 -10.39 -33.59
C GLY A 35 16.29 -11.19 -32.29
N GLY A 36 15.81 -10.71 -31.15
CA GLY A 36 15.80 -11.49 -29.90
C GLY A 36 14.38 -11.64 -29.38
N GLU A 37 13.80 -12.84 -29.48
CA GLU A 37 12.48 -13.19 -28.96
C GLU A 37 12.44 -13.07 -27.42
N VAL A 38 12.37 -11.87 -26.87
CA VAL A 38 11.75 -11.69 -25.56
C VAL A 38 10.28 -11.43 -25.85
N ALA A 39 9.49 -12.51 -25.85
CA ALA A 39 8.08 -12.43 -26.14
C ALA A 39 7.42 -11.34 -25.24
N PRO A 40 6.49 -10.53 -25.77
CA PRO A 40 5.74 -9.52 -25.00
C PRO A 40 4.85 -10.10 -23.88
N ARG A 41 5.04 -11.37 -23.52
CA ARG A 41 4.26 -12.15 -22.56
C ARG A 41 4.69 -11.97 -21.11
N ASP A 42 5.87 -11.41 -20.84
CA ASP A 42 6.44 -11.40 -19.48
C ASP A 42 6.42 -10.03 -18.79
N ALA A 43 5.76 -9.02 -19.37
CA ALA A 43 5.55 -7.75 -18.66
C ALA A 43 4.80 -8.04 -17.35
N PRO A 44 5.34 -7.63 -16.18
CA PRO A 44 4.71 -7.98 -14.93
C PRO A 44 3.36 -7.29 -14.81
N ASN A 45 2.32 -8.08 -14.51
CA ASN A 45 0.98 -7.56 -14.21
C ASN A 45 1.06 -6.63 -12.99
N LEU A 46 0.55 -5.41 -13.14
CA LEU A 46 0.38 -4.39 -12.11
C LEU A 46 -1.07 -4.37 -11.63
N SER A 47 -1.26 -4.46 -10.32
CA SER A 47 -2.54 -4.22 -9.65
C SER A 47 -2.37 -3.29 -8.45
N CYS A 48 -3.47 -2.72 -7.98
CA CYS A 48 -3.53 -1.84 -6.82
C CYS A 48 -4.35 -2.47 -5.68
N LEU A 49 -3.93 -2.24 -4.44
CA LEU A 49 -4.73 -2.52 -3.24
C LEU A 49 -5.04 -1.22 -2.50
N LEU A 50 -6.33 -0.91 -2.38
CA LEU A 50 -6.87 0.17 -1.55
C LEU A 50 -7.45 -0.40 -0.25
N LEU A 51 -6.94 0.06 0.90
CA LEU A 51 -7.55 -0.20 2.20
C LEU A 51 -8.30 1.04 2.68
N SER A 52 -9.59 0.88 2.96
CA SER A 52 -10.43 1.92 3.56
C SER A 52 -10.58 1.67 5.05
N TYR A 53 -10.49 2.73 5.85
CA TYR A 53 -10.60 2.66 7.30
C TYR A 53 -11.88 3.39 7.76
N PRO A 54 -12.60 2.89 8.78
CA PRO A 54 -13.94 3.35 9.15
C PRO A 54 -13.90 4.63 10.01
N ASN A 55 -12.72 5.14 10.31
CA ASN A 55 -12.45 6.26 11.20
C ASN A 55 -12.43 7.62 10.48
N ARG A 56 -12.95 7.67 9.26
CA ARG A 56 -12.95 8.86 8.39
C ARG A 56 -14.37 9.22 8.01
N ASP A 57 -14.55 10.46 7.58
CA ASP A 57 -15.82 10.90 7.03
C ASP A 57 -16.24 9.98 5.88
N VAL A 58 -17.50 9.52 5.92
CA VAL A 58 -18.03 8.53 4.98
C VAL A 58 -18.04 9.09 3.56
N VAL A 59 -18.27 10.40 3.41
CA VAL A 59 -18.29 11.07 2.11
C VAL A 59 -16.87 11.15 1.56
N GLU A 60 -15.87 11.52 2.37
CA GLU A 60 -14.47 11.51 1.95
C GLU A 60 -14.00 10.13 1.48
N VAL A 61 -14.29 9.08 2.26
CA VAL A 61 -13.90 7.70 1.92
C VAL A 61 -14.53 7.27 0.60
N GLU A 62 -15.79 7.63 0.37
CA GLU A 62 -16.48 7.33 -0.89
C GLU A 62 -15.86 8.09 -2.07
N LEU A 63 -15.52 9.37 -1.88
CA LEU A 63 -14.87 10.17 -2.92
C LEU A 63 -13.48 9.62 -3.27
N GLU A 64 -12.68 9.23 -2.28
CA GLU A 64 -11.39 8.59 -2.50
C GLU A 64 -11.51 7.27 -3.23
N ARG A 65 -12.50 6.43 -2.86
CA ARG A 65 -12.77 5.17 -3.55
C ARG A 65 -13.14 5.42 -5.01
N ARG A 66 -14.00 6.40 -5.30
CA ARG A 66 -14.38 6.76 -6.67
C ARG A 66 -13.19 7.26 -7.47
N TRP A 67 -12.37 8.13 -6.89
CA TRP A 67 -11.13 8.61 -7.50
C TRP A 67 -10.18 7.45 -7.82
N ALA A 68 -9.96 6.57 -6.86
CA ALA A 68 -9.10 5.40 -7.02
C ALA A 68 -9.62 4.44 -8.09
N SER A 69 -10.92 4.17 -8.13
CA SER A 69 -11.53 3.35 -9.18
C SER A 69 -11.35 3.97 -10.56
N TRP A 70 -11.68 5.27 -10.70
CA TRP A 70 -11.59 5.99 -11.97
C TRP A 70 -10.17 5.97 -12.54
N ILE A 71 -9.15 6.27 -11.72
CA ILE A 71 -7.78 6.34 -12.20
C ILE A 71 -7.21 4.96 -12.54
N CYS A 72 -7.50 3.93 -11.73
CA CYS A 72 -7.09 2.56 -12.04
C CYS A 72 -7.75 2.06 -13.34
N GLU A 73 -9.05 2.31 -13.52
CA GLU A 73 -9.77 1.99 -14.77
C GLU A 73 -9.16 2.72 -15.97
N HIS A 74 -8.87 4.01 -15.84
CA HIS A 74 -8.28 4.82 -16.90
C HIS A 74 -6.93 4.27 -17.41
N PHE A 75 -6.14 3.66 -16.51
CA PHE A 75 -4.85 3.06 -16.87
C PHE A 75 -4.91 1.56 -17.16
N GLY A 76 -6.08 0.93 -17.03
CA GLY A 76 -6.25 -0.51 -17.22
C GLY A 76 -5.55 -1.34 -16.13
N VAL A 77 -5.57 -0.86 -14.88
CA VAL A 77 -4.95 -1.49 -13.72
C VAL A 77 -6.05 -2.04 -12.80
N ASP A 78 -5.94 -3.31 -12.42
CA ASP A 78 -6.90 -3.92 -11.50
C ASP A 78 -6.84 -3.26 -10.12
N LEU A 79 -8.00 -2.85 -9.58
CA LEU A 79 -8.11 -2.30 -8.23
C LEU A 79 -8.82 -3.27 -7.29
N PHE A 80 -8.11 -3.72 -6.27
CA PHE A 80 -8.68 -4.46 -5.14
C PHE A 80 -8.97 -3.49 -4.00
N SER A 81 -10.20 -3.50 -3.49
CA SER A 81 -10.62 -2.64 -2.37
C SER A 81 -10.99 -3.50 -1.17
N TYR A 82 -10.54 -3.10 0.01
CA TYR A 82 -10.86 -3.77 1.28
C TYR A 82 -11.19 -2.76 2.37
N GLN A 83 -12.34 -2.94 3.02
CA GLN A 83 -12.72 -2.15 4.19
C GLN A 83 -12.23 -2.83 5.46
N VAL A 84 -11.39 -2.13 6.22
CA VAL A 84 -10.88 -2.60 7.50
C VAL A 84 -11.96 -2.42 8.56
N ASN A 85 -12.51 -3.51 9.07
CA ASN A 85 -13.52 -3.46 10.13
C ASN A 85 -12.85 -3.45 11.51
N LEU A 86 -12.12 -2.38 11.82
CA LEU A 86 -11.56 -2.13 13.15
C LEU A 86 -12.05 -0.78 13.66
N THR A 87 -12.69 -0.80 14.83
CA THR A 87 -13.05 0.45 15.53
C THR A 87 -11.78 1.09 16.06
N ARG A 88 -11.53 2.35 15.70
CA ARG A 88 -10.42 3.12 16.27
C ARG A 88 -10.77 3.47 17.71
N PRO A 89 -9.83 3.44 18.68
CA PRO A 89 -10.02 4.19 19.92
C PRO A 89 -10.22 5.67 19.56
N HIS A 90 -11.45 6.16 19.70
CA HIS A 90 -11.71 7.59 19.53
C HIS A 90 -11.12 8.36 20.71
N GLY A 91 -10.69 9.60 20.44
CA GLY A 91 -10.13 10.51 21.44
C GLY A 91 -11.17 11.09 22.42
N ASP A 92 -12.44 10.73 22.26
CA ASP A 92 -13.44 11.01 23.28
C ASP A 92 -13.25 10.01 24.42
N PRO A 93 -13.12 10.51 25.67
CA PRO A 93 -12.97 9.62 26.81
C PRO A 93 -14.19 8.67 26.85
N PRO A 94 -13.96 7.37 27.03
CA PRO A 94 -15.05 6.39 27.09
C PRO A 94 -16.07 6.83 28.13
N THR A 95 -17.34 6.84 27.72
CA THR A 95 -18.47 7.29 28.54
C THR A 95 -19.01 6.17 29.42
N THR A 96 -18.67 4.92 29.08
CA THR A 96 -19.04 3.73 29.85
C THR A 96 -17.82 2.88 30.22
N LEU A 97 -17.93 2.15 31.33
CA LEU A 97 -16.87 1.23 31.78
C LEU A 97 -16.63 0.08 30.77
N GLU A 98 -17.66 -0.32 30.04
CA GLU A 98 -17.58 -1.34 28.97
C GLU A 98 -16.78 -0.83 27.75
N GLU A 99 -16.94 0.45 27.38
CA GLU A 99 -16.13 1.10 26.33
C GLU A 99 -14.64 1.16 26.72
N VAL A 100 -14.33 1.41 28.00
CA VAL A 100 -12.93 1.40 28.52
C VAL A 100 -12.30 0.02 28.32
N THR A 101 -13.05 -1.06 28.60
CA THR A 101 -12.51 -2.43 28.57
C THR A 101 -12.44 -3.06 27.18
N SER A 102 -13.12 -2.49 26.19
CA SER A 102 -13.25 -3.06 24.83
C SER A 102 -12.53 -2.25 23.74
N ALA A 103 -12.06 -1.04 24.05
CA ALA A 103 -11.35 -0.20 23.10
C ALA A 103 -9.91 -0.69 22.90
N LEU A 104 -9.53 -0.96 21.64
CA LEU A 104 -8.14 -1.16 21.25
C LEU A 104 -7.32 0.07 21.63
N THR A 105 -6.11 -0.09 22.15
CA THR A 105 -5.18 1.04 22.26
C THR A 105 -4.77 1.56 20.87
N ARG A 106 -4.24 2.79 20.79
CA ARG A 106 -3.72 3.33 19.51
C ARG A 106 -2.65 2.42 18.91
N GLU A 107 -1.74 1.93 19.75
CA GLU A 107 -0.66 1.02 19.35
C GLU A 107 -1.20 -0.31 18.84
N GLU A 108 -2.22 -0.89 19.50
CA GLU A 108 -2.87 -2.10 19.03
C GLU A 108 -3.62 -1.90 17.72
N TYR A 109 -4.30 -0.75 17.57
CA TYR A 109 -4.98 -0.40 16.32
C TYR A 109 -3.98 -0.28 15.16
N GLU A 110 -2.88 0.43 15.35
CA GLU A 110 -1.79 0.56 14.36
C GLU A 110 -1.17 -0.81 14.05
N ARG A 111 -0.95 -1.65 15.06
CA ARG A 111 -0.45 -3.03 14.89
C ARG A 111 -1.42 -3.88 14.07
N PHE A 112 -2.71 -3.90 14.41
CA PHE A 112 -3.70 -4.74 13.73
C PHE A 112 -4.00 -4.25 12.31
N THR A 113 -4.09 -2.94 12.08
CA THR A 113 -4.26 -2.39 10.72
C THR A 113 -3.06 -2.71 9.83
N LYS A 114 -1.84 -2.66 10.37
CA LYS A 114 -0.60 -3.09 9.69
C LYS A 114 -0.65 -4.58 9.37
N GLU A 115 -1.03 -5.43 10.33
CA GLU A 115 -1.15 -6.87 10.12
C GLU A 115 -2.17 -7.22 9.04
N ILE A 116 -3.36 -6.60 9.06
CA ILE A 116 -4.39 -6.77 8.02
C ILE A 116 -3.82 -6.39 6.65
N ARG A 117 -3.15 -5.25 6.54
CA ARG A 117 -2.52 -4.80 5.29
C ARG A 117 -1.54 -5.83 4.74
N PHE A 118 -0.62 -6.35 5.56
CA PHE A 118 0.33 -7.38 5.13
C PHE A 118 -0.35 -8.71 4.77
N ARG A 119 -1.38 -9.13 5.51
CA ARG A 119 -2.18 -10.32 5.16
C ARG A 119 -2.87 -10.16 3.81
N MET A 120 -3.40 -8.98 3.51
CA MET A 120 -4.01 -8.69 2.21
C MET A 120 -3.00 -8.71 1.07
N TYR A 121 -1.79 -8.19 1.28
CA TYR A 121 -0.71 -8.37 0.30
C TYR A 121 -0.40 -9.84 0.04
N ALA A 122 -0.21 -10.62 1.11
CA ALA A 122 0.08 -12.04 1.01
C ALA A 122 -1.04 -12.80 0.29
N LYS A 123 -2.30 -12.47 0.57
CA LYS A 123 -3.47 -13.07 -0.10
C LYS A 123 -3.45 -12.78 -1.61
N LEU A 124 -3.37 -11.50 -2.00
CA LEU A 124 -3.42 -11.10 -3.40
C LEU A 124 -2.21 -11.57 -4.21
N LEU A 125 -1.04 -11.69 -3.60
CA LEU A 125 0.15 -12.24 -4.24
C LEU A 125 0.14 -13.78 -4.25
N GLY A 126 -0.34 -14.42 -3.18
CA GLY A 126 -0.35 -15.88 -3.00
C GLY A 126 -1.40 -16.61 -3.85
N GLU A 127 -2.50 -15.96 -4.22
CA GLU A 127 -3.48 -16.49 -5.18
C GLU A 127 -2.90 -16.64 -6.61
N SER A 128 -1.66 -16.17 -6.85
CA SER A 128 -0.92 -16.37 -8.10
C SER A 128 -0.26 -17.75 -8.12
N ALA A 129 -0.99 -18.80 -8.49
CA ALA A 129 -0.51 -20.19 -8.56
C ALA A 129 0.65 -20.47 -9.56
N GLY A 130 1.34 -19.45 -10.06
CA GLY A 130 2.26 -19.53 -11.21
C GLY A 130 3.76 -19.46 -10.93
N GLY A 131 4.22 -19.48 -9.66
CA GLY A 131 5.66 -19.53 -9.34
C GLY A 131 6.51 -18.34 -9.79
N GLY A 132 5.90 -17.25 -10.28
CA GLY A 132 6.61 -16.04 -10.72
C GLY A 132 7.01 -15.12 -9.57
N SER A 133 8.03 -14.29 -9.79
CA SER A 133 8.44 -13.26 -8.83
C SER A 133 7.32 -12.25 -8.58
N ALA A 134 7.06 -11.97 -7.30
CA ALA A 134 6.02 -11.04 -6.85
C ALA A 134 6.64 -9.96 -5.94
N ALA A 135 6.22 -8.72 -6.13
CA ALA A 135 6.68 -7.59 -5.31
C ALA A 135 5.49 -6.73 -4.88
N VAL A 136 5.57 -6.20 -3.65
CA VAL A 136 4.71 -5.13 -3.17
C VAL A 136 5.49 -3.82 -3.29
N VAL A 137 4.88 -2.80 -3.88
CA VAL A 137 5.42 -1.45 -3.90
C VAL A 137 4.68 -0.62 -2.87
N LEU A 138 5.43 -0.01 -1.96
CA LEU A 138 4.92 0.93 -0.96
C LEU A 138 5.31 2.34 -1.40
N GLY A 139 4.37 3.28 -1.38
CA GLY A 139 4.60 4.66 -1.77
C GLY A 139 5.26 5.50 -0.68
N HIS A 140 6.16 4.93 0.12
CA HIS A 140 6.86 5.67 1.17
C HIS A 140 7.97 6.54 0.57
N HIS A 141 8.04 7.81 0.95
CA HIS A 141 9.06 8.75 0.52
C HIS A 141 10.06 9.05 1.65
N GLN A 142 11.06 9.89 1.37
CA GLN A 142 12.12 10.21 2.33
C GLN A 142 11.57 10.81 3.64
N ASP A 143 10.55 11.67 3.54
CA ASP A 143 9.97 12.26 4.75
C ASP A 143 9.34 11.21 5.68
N ASP A 144 8.71 10.14 5.16
CA ASP A 144 8.20 9.03 6.01
C ASP A 144 9.33 8.33 6.77
N VAL A 145 10.49 8.18 6.12
CA VAL A 145 11.68 7.56 6.74
C VAL A 145 12.19 8.45 7.87
N ASP A 146 12.22 9.76 7.64
CA ASP A 146 12.69 10.73 8.63
C ASP A 146 11.69 10.88 9.80
N GLU A 147 10.39 10.83 9.54
CA GLU A 147 9.35 10.75 10.57
C GLU A 147 9.52 9.52 11.47
N ASN A 148 9.78 8.34 10.87
CA ASN A 148 10.04 7.12 11.65
C ASN A 148 11.32 7.22 12.48
N ARG A 149 12.38 7.82 11.93
CA ARG A 149 13.63 8.06 12.67
C ARG A 149 13.36 8.92 13.90
N LEU A 150 12.60 10.00 13.74
CA LEU A 150 12.24 10.90 14.83
C LEU A 150 11.36 10.19 15.88
N ASP A 151 10.38 9.40 15.47
CA ASP A 151 9.54 8.61 16.38
C ASP A 151 10.36 7.59 17.19
N HIS A 152 11.28 6.87 16.55
CA HIS A 152 12.18 5.93 17.23
C HIS A 152 13.10 6.63 18.24
N LEU A 153 13.63 7.81 17.88
CA LEU A 153 14.43 8.63 18.80
C LEU A 153 13.62 9.09 20.01
N GLN A 154 12.37 9.53 19.82
CA GLN A 154 11.48 9.93 20.91
C GLN A 154 11.17 8.77 21.88
N LYS A 155 11.09 7.55 21.36
CA LYS A 155 10.88 6.32 22.13
C LYS A 155 12.15 5.80 22.82
N GLY A 156 13.28 6.47 22.65
CA GLY A 156 14.56 6.13 23.30
C GLY A 156 15.32 4.98 22.64
N HIS A 157 14.98 4.60 21.40
CA HIS A 157 15.78 3.65 20.63
C HIS A 157 17.11 4.29 20.23
N ALA A 158 18.22 3.54 20.33
CA ALA A 158 19.56 3.97 19.93
C ALA A 158 20.12 3.10 18.79
N LEU A 159 21.10 3.66 18.06
CA LEU A 159 21.84 3.14 16.90
C LEU A 159 21.69 1.64 16.59
N GLY A 160 21.19 1.34 15.38
CA GLY A 160 20.89 -0.01 14.86
C GLY A 160 19.39 -0.18 14.53
N ASP A 161 18.53 0.26 15.44
CA ASP A 161 17.06 0.23 15.29
C ASP A 161 16.48 1.49 14.60
N VAL A 162 17.32 2.49 14.33
CA VAL A 162 16.92 3.81 13.83
C VAL A 162 16.90 3.87 12.30
N GLU A 163 17.45 2.87 11.60
CA GLU A 163 17.54 2.92 10.13
C GLU A 163 16.16 2.93 9.44
N GLY A 164 15.11 2.46 10.14
CA GLY A 164 13.74 2.55 9.66
C GLY A 164 13.47 1.63 8.47
N PHE A 165 12.87 2.18 7.41
CA PHE A 165 12.66 1.45 6.16
C PHE A 165 13.95 1.38 5.35
N ARG A 166 14.28 0.19 4.84
CA ARG A 166 15.37 0.01 3.87
C ARG A 166 14.82 -0.13 2.47
N ALA A 167 15.49 0.48 1.49
CA ALA A 167 15.21 0.20 0.09
C ALA A 167 15.53 -1.28 -0.19
N TRP A 168 14.75 -1.93 -1.06
CA TRP A 168 14.92 -3.36 -1.38
C TRP A 168 16.36 -3.72 -1.82
N ARG A 169 17.11 -2.77 -2.38
CA ARG A 169 18.43 -2.98 -3.00
C ARG A 169 19.63 -2.44 -2.20
N GLU A 170 19.44 -2.07 -0.94
CA GLU A 170 20.50 -1.70 0.02
C GLU A 170 20.79 -2.86 0.99
#